data_AF-A0A0B1PDD7-F1
#
_entry.id   AF-A0A0B1PDD7-F1
#
_cell.length_a   1.000
_cell.length_b   1.000
_cell.length_c   1.000
_cell.angle_alpha   90.00
_cell.angle_beta   90.00
_cell.angle_gamma   90.00
#
_symmetry.space_group_name_H-M   'P 1'
#
loop_
_entity.id
_entity.type
_entity.pdbx_description
1 polymer ?
#
loop_
_entity_poly.entity_id
_entity_poly.type
_entity_poly.pdbx_seq_one_letter_code
_entity_poly.pdbx_strand_id
1 'polypeptide(L)'
;MAPFISTIPVSDLALNAQLRTNERKHSGYGGNFDKCELLEMLQYTCEVEGDKVVCRPVERLFRRCKDKNRGFLVETTALEKKSSTL
;
A
#
# COMPACT_ATOMS: atom_id res chain seq x y z
N MET A 1 -14.29 -16.18 -6.61
CA MET A 1 -12.96 -15.94 -7.21
C MET A 1 -12.54 -14.53 -6.84
N ALA A 2 -11.32 -14.32 -6.34
CA ALA A 2 -10.81 -12.95 -6.19
C ALA A 2 -10.74 -12.30 -7.58
N PRO A 3 -11.10 -11.02 -7.74
CA PRO A 3 -11.04 -10.35 -9.03
C PRO A 3 -9.59 -10.33 -9.54
N PHE A 4 -9.42 -10.35 -10.87
CA PHE A 4 -8.13 -10.05 -11.48
C PHE A 4 -7.79 -8.58 -11.19
N ILE A 5 -6.88 -8.36 -10.25
CA ILE A 5 -6.34 -7.04 -9.95
C ILE A 5 -5.13 -6.86 -10.86
N SER A 6 -5.11 -5.78 -11.65
CA SER A 6 -3.91 -5.40 -12.40
C SER A 6 -2.78 -5.13 -11.41
N THR A 7 -1.65 -5.80 -11.60
CA THR A 7 -0.47 -5.56 -10.78
C THR A 7 0.23 -4.30 -11.29
N ILE A 8 0.62 -3.44 -10.35
CA ILE A 8 1.37 -2.22 -10.65
C ILE A 8 2.79 -2.44 -10.13
N PRO A 9 3.83 -2.27 -10.96
CA PRO A 9 5.19 -2.38 -10.48
C PRO A 9 5.50 -1.27 -9.47
N VAL A 10 6.37 -1.56 -8.51
CA VAL A 10 6.71 -0.62 -7.42
C VAL A 10 7.26 0.71 -7.96
N SER A 11 7.98 0.69 -9.09
CA SER A 11 8.49 1.90 -9.76
C SER A 11 7.39 2.88 -10.15
N ASP A 12 6.21 2.36 -10.46
CA ASP A 12 5.11 3.16 -11.01
C ASP A 12 4.09 3.51 -9.92
N LEU A 13 4.32 3.08 -8.68
CA LEU A 13 3.42 3.28 -7.55
C LEU A 13 3.16 4.78 -7.30
N ALA A 14 4.21 5.61 -7.34
CA ALA A 14 4.10 7.05 -7.14
C ALA A 14 3.28 7.75 -8.24
N LEU A 15 3.36 7.26 -9.47
CA LEU A 15 2.58 7.78 -10.60
C LEU A 15 1.11 7.34 -10.48
N ASN A 16 0.86 6.06 -10.21
CA ASN A 16 -0.48 5.50 -10.09
C ASN A 16 -1.23 6.03 -8.87
N ALA A 17 -0.54 6.24 -7.74
CA ALA A 17 -1.13 6.82 -6.54
C ALA A 17 -1.62 8.26 -6.72
N GLN A 18 -1.21 8.95 -7.80
CA GLN A 18 -1.79 10.25 -8.14
C GLN A 18 -3.18 10.14 -8.73
N LEU A 19 -3.57 8.96 -9.20
CA LEU A 19 -4.86 8.71 -9.86
C LEU A 19 -5.88 8.17 -8.85
N ARG A 20 -7.11 8.60 -9.02
CA ARG A 20 -8.29 8.04 -8.35
C ARG A 20 -8.74 6.78 -9.11
N THR A 21 -9.68 6.04 -8.52
CA THR A 21 -10.34 4.89 -9.16
C THR A 21 -11.08 5.24 -10.47
N ASN A 22 -11.33 6.51 -10.74
CA ASN A 22 -11.90 7.02 -11.99
C ASN A 22 -10.86 7.70 -12.90
N GLU A 23 -9.57 7.38 -12.71
CA GLU A 23 -8.43 7.86 -13.50
C GLU A 23 -8.18 9.38 -13.42
N ARG A 24 -8.92 10.11 -12.58
CA ARG A 24 -8.69 11.54 -12.33
C ARG A 24 -7.56 11.72 -11.32
N LYS A 25 -6.75 12.77 -11.51
CA LYS A 25 -5.71 13.11 -10.54
C LYS A 25 -6.28 13.61 -9.22
N HIS A 26 -5.62 13.26 -8.12
CA HIS A 26 -5.84 13.87 -6.82
C HIS A 26 -5.42 15.35 -6.86
N SER A 27 -6.37 16.25 -6.58
CA SER A 27 -6.09 17.68 -6.61
C SER A 27 -5.12 18.08 -5.50
N GLY A 28 -3.96 18.62 -5.86
CA GLY A 28 -2.95 19.09 -4.91
C GLY A 28 -2.02 18.00 -4.35
N TYR A 29 -2.15 16.74 -4.81
CA TYR A 29 -1.20 15.69 -4.46
C TYR A 29 -0.14 15.54 -5.55
N GLY A 30 1.11 15.88 -5.22
CA GLY A 30 2.24 15.88 -6.15
C GLY A 30 2.97 14.53 -6.30
N GLY A 31 2.38 13.42 -5.84
CA GLY A 31 3.01 12.09 -5.93
C GLY A 31 4.17 11.84 -4.97
N ASN A 32 4.38 12.71 -3.98
CA ASN A 32 5.43 12.55 -2.98
C ASN A 32 4.84 11.96 -1.68
N PHE A 33 5.22 10.71 -1.38
CA PHE A 33 4.78 9.97 -0.21
C PHE A 33 5.42 10.43 1.12
N ASP A 34 6.61 11.04 1.08
CA ASP A 34 7.33 11.45 2.30
C ASP A 34 6.58 12.54 3.09
N LYS A 35 5.69 13.27 2.40
CA LYS A 35 4.81 14.27 3.01
C LYS A 35 3.54 13.67 3.63
N CYS A 36 3.33 12.37 3.48
CA CYS A 36 2.18 11.64 4.00
C CYS A 36 2.56 10.89 5.29
N GLU A 37 1.61 10.80 6.22
CA GLU A 37 1.75 10.03 7.45
C GLU A 37 1.97 8.55 7.12
N LEU A 38 3.03 7.95 7.66
CA LEU A 38 3.30 6.52 7.55
C LEU A 38 2.53 5.78 8.65
N LEU A 39 1.80 4.75 8.25
CA LEU A 39 1.02 3.90 9.13
C LEU A 39 1.44 2.44 8.92
N GLU A 40 1.42 1.69 10.01
CA GLU A 40 1.72 0.26 10.01
C GLU A 40 0.48 -0.54 10.42
N MET A 41 0.32 -1.70 9.81
CA MET A 41 -0.69 -2.69 10.19
C MET A 41 -0.05 -4.08 10.17
N LEU A 42 -0.14 -4.77 11.31
CA LEU A 42 0.23 -6.16 11.41
C LEU A 42 -0.98 -7.05 11.09
N GLN A 43 -0.85 -7.88 10.06
CA GLN A 43 -1.82 -8.91 9.71
C GLN A 43 -1.21 -10.30 9.94
N TYR A 44 -2.02 -11.35 9.84
CA TYR A 44 -1.55 -12.73 9.91
C TYR A 44 -2.12 -13.54 8.76
N THR A 45 -1.25 -14.28 8.07
CA THR A 45 -1.66 -15.31 7.12
C THR A 45 -1.56 -16.65 7.82
N CYS A 46 -2.68 -17.35 7.91
CA CYS A 46 -2.78 -18.64 8.58
C CYS A 46 -3.04 -19.75 7.56
N GLU A 47 -2.25 -20.81 7.64
CA GLU A 47 -2.37 -22.00 6.80
C GLU A 47 -2.41 -23.25 7.68
N VAL A 48 -3.06 -24.31 7.19
CA VAL A 48 -3.09 -25.60 7.88
C VAL A 48 -1.85 -26.39 7.45
N GLU A 49 -1.01 -26.74 8.43
CA GLU A 49 0.19 -27.55 8.25
C GLU A 49 0.03 -28.84 9.05
N GLY A 50 -0.36 -29.92 8.37
CA GLY A 50 -0.67 -31.20 9.02
C GLY A 50 -1.91 -31.09 9.91
N ASP A 51 -1.72 -31.29 11.22
CA ASP A 51 -2.76 -31.22 12.25
C ASP A 51 -2.84 -29.86 12.97
N LYS A 52 -2.06 -28.87 12.53
CA LYS A 52 -1.95 -27.55 13.17
C LYS A 52 -2.27 -26.42 12.23
N VAL A 53 -2.72 -25.29 12.80
CA VAL A 53 -2.83 -24.01 12.09
C VAL A 53 -1.59 -23.19 12.41
N VAL A 54 -0.84 -22.81 11.38
CA VAL A 54 0.36 -21.98 11.50
C VAL A 54 0.05 -20.61 10.95
N CYS A 55 0.12 -19.59 11.82
CA CYS A 55 -0.09 -18.19 11.46
C CYS A 55 1.25 -17.46 11.39
N ARG A 56 1.55 -16.85 10.24
CA ARG A 56 2.75 -16.04 10.03
C ARG A 56 2.39 -14.56 9.95
N PRO A 57 3.14 -13.67 10.61
CA PRO A 57 2.88 -12.24 10.55
C PRO A 57 3.14 -11.69 9.15
N VAL A 58 2.29 -10.76 8.73
CA VAL A 58 2.39 -10.01 7.48
C VAL A 58 2.29 -8.53 7.82
N GLU A 59 3.44 -7.87 7.85
CA GLU A 59 3.53 -6.43 8.03
C GLU A 59 3.13 -5.70 6.74
N ARG A 60 2.22 -4.74 6.88
CA ARG A 60 1.71 -3.85 5.82
C ARG A 60 1.97 -2.40 6.20
N LEU A 61 2.53 -1.64 5.28
CA LEU A 61 2.82 -0.22 5.47
C LEU A 61 1.97 0.61 4.52
N PHE A 62 1.43 1.72 5.02
CA PHE A 62 0.53 2.59 4.29
C PHE A 62 0.91 4.06 4.44
N ARG A 63 0.76 4.84 3.37
CA ARG A 63 0.83 6.30 3.41
C ARG A 63 -0.57 6.88 3.42
N ARG A 64 -0.91 7.62 4.48
CA ARG A 64 -2.14 8.41 4.55
C ARG A 64 -1.87 9.80 4.00
N CYS A 65 -2.29 10.01 2.76
CA CYS A 65 -2.14 11.26 2.04
C CYS A 65 -3.44 12.08 2.10
N LYS A 66 -3.34 13.38 1.83
CA LYS A 66 -4.48 14.30 1.71
C LYS A 66 -4.45 14.96 0.34
N ASP A 67 -5.60 14.98 -0.32
CA ASP A 67 -5.88 15.92 -1.40
C ASP A 67 -6.70 17.11 -0.86
N LYS A 68 -7.02 18.09 -1.71
CA LYS A 68 -7.78 19.28 -1.29
C LYS A 68 -9.11 18.97 -0.58
N ASN A 69 -9.73 17.83 -0.88
CA ASN A 69 -11.10 17.53 -0.45
C ASN A 69 -11.20 16.32 0.48
N ARG A 70 -10.22 15.39 0.48
CA ARG A 70 -10.26 14.17 1.29
C ARG A 70 -8.89 13.52 1.51
N GLY A 71 -8.79 12.74 2.59
CA GLY A 71 -7.70 11.80 2.80
C GLY A 71 -7.85 10.55 1.91
N PHE A 72 -6.73 9.93 1.55
CA PHE A 72 -6.67 8.63 0.89
C PHE A 72 -5.48 7.82 1.41
N LEU A 73 -5.57 6.50 1.29
CA LEU A 73 -4.55 5.55 1.75
C LEU A 73 -3.94 4.85 0.54
N VAL A 74 -2.62 4.70 0.57
CA VAL A 74 -1.86 3.95 -0.42
C VAL A 74 -1.03 2.92 0.34
N GLU A 75 -1.13 1.65 -0.03
CA GLU A 75 -0.21 0.64 0.49
C GLU A 75 1.18 0.87 -0.13
N THR A 76 2.20 1.04 0.70
CA THR A 76 3.58 1.29 0.29
C THR A 76 4.55 0.24 0.82
N THR A 77 4.08 -0.90 1.35
CA THR A 77 4.89 -1.99 1.91
C THR A 77 6.15 -2.31 1.08
N ALA A 78 5.99 -2.52 -0.23
CA ALA A 78 7.11 -2.89 -1.10
C ALA A 78 8.09 -1.73 -1.38
N LEU A 79 7.65 -0.48 -1.24
CA LEU A 79 8.50 0.71 -1.35
C LEU A 79 9.33 0.89 -0.07
N GLU A 80 8.68 0.86 1.09
CA GLU A 80 9.34 1.09 2.38
C GLU A 80 10.36 -0.03 2.69
N LYS A 81 10.04 -1.29 2.36
CA LYS A 81 10.98 -2.41 2.54
C LYS A 81 12.26 -2.30 1.70
N LYS A 82 12.23 -1.59 0.56
CA LYS A 82 13.46 -1.29 -0.20
C LYS A 82 14.32 -0.24 0.48
N SER A 83 13.70 0.69 1.21
CA SER A 83 14.38 1.76 1.93
C SER A 83 15.02 1.26 3.24
N SER A 84 14.41 0.25 3.87
CA SER A 84 14.89 -0.33 5.13
C SER A 84 16.07 -1.31 5.00
N THR A 85 16.53 -1.62 3.78
CA THR A 85 17.77 -2.40 3.57
C THR A 85 18.96 -1.45 3.66
N LEU A 86 19.40 -1.21 4.89
CA LEU A 86 20.68 -0.58 5.26
C LEU A 86 21.45 -1.57 6.15
#